data_AF-A0A6N4TAN7-F1
#
_entry.id   AF-A0A6N4TAN7-F1
#
_cell.length_a   1.000
_cell.length_b   1.000
_cell.length_c   1.000
_cell.angle_alpha   90.00
_cell.angle_beta   90.00
_cell.angle_gamma   90.00
#
_symmetry.space_group_name_H-M   'P 1'
#
loop_
_entity.id
_entity.type
_entity.pdbx_description
1 polymer ?
#
loop_
_entity_poly.entity_id
_entity_poly.type
_entity_poly.pdbx_seq_one_letter_code
_entity_poly.pdbx_strand_id
1 'polypeptide(L)'
;MGASYRRLCSRMDKAKAITAVAHKLARLIYMMLTKGEEYTDQGQQYYEERYRERVLHHLAKKAEKLGLKLVSNEGCQFKSN
;
A
#
# COMPACT_ATOMS: atom_id res chain seq x y z
N MET A 1 15.81 0.65 -0.96
CA MET A 1 16.01 -0.45 0.02
C MET A 1 16.61 0.01 1.36
N GLY A 2 17.55 0.96 1.40
CA GLY A 2 18.19 1.39 2.67
C GLY A 2 17.27 2.04 3.72
N ALA A 3 16.16 2.65 3.31
CA ALA A 3 15.23 3.31 4.24
C ALA A 3 14.43 2.34 5.13
N SER A 4 14.27 1.07 4.74
CA SER A 4 13.63 0.04 5.58
C SER A 4 14.61 -0.51 6.60
N TYR A 5 15.88 -0.72 6.20
CA TYR A 5 16.95 -1.13 7.10
C TYR A 5 17.17 -0.10 8.22
N ARG A 6 17.22 1.20 7.89
CA ARG A 6 17.36 2.26 8.90
C ARG A 6 16.21 2.28 9.91
N ARG A 7 14.97 2.10 9.46
CA ARG A 7 13.77 2.05 10.33
C ARG A 7 13.67 0.78 11.19
N LEU A 8 14.23 -0.33 10.72
CA LEU A 8 14.30 -1.58 11.48
C LEU A 8 15.43 -1.53 12.51
N CYS A 9 16.60 -1.00 12.13
CA CYS A 9 17.75 -0.86 13.02
C CYS A 9 17.50 0.15 14.14
N SER A 10 16.56 1.10 13.97
CA SER A 10 16.14 2.02 15.03
C SER A 10 15.17 1.40 16.05
N ARG A 11 14.62 0.21 15.79
CA ARG A 11 13.64 -0.47 16.66
C ARG A 11 14.11 -1.85 17.16
N MET A 12 15.10 -2.47 16.50
CA MET A 12 15.54 -3.85 16.75
C MET A 12 17.05 -4.01 16.57
N ASP A 13 17.61 -5.03 17.23
CA ASP A 13 19.02 -5.41 17.08
C ASP A 13 19.42 -5.60 15.61
N LYS A 14 20.62 -5.14 15.27
CA LYS A 14 21.15 -5.11 13.91
C LYS A 14 21.05 -6.48 13.20
N ALA A 15 21.30 -7.57 13.91
CA ALA A 15 21.19 -8.93 13.39
C ALA A 15 19.75 -9.30 12.99
N LYS A 16 18.77 -8.97 13.84
CA LYS A 16 17.35 -9.22 13.56
C LYS A 16 16.81 -8.34 12.43
N ALA A 17 17.34 -7.12 12.29
CA ALA A 17 17.00 -6.24 11.18
C ALA A 17 17.51 -6.82 9.84
N ILE A 18 18.72 -7.38 9.80
CA ILE A 18 19.30 -7.99 8.58
C ILE A 18 18.49 -9.22 8.17
N THR A 19 18.18 -10.12 9.12
CA THR A 19 17.41 -11.34 8.82
C THR A 19 16.00 -11.02 8.35
N ALA A 20 15.33 -10.02 8.93
CA ALA A 20 14.02 -9.57 8.47
C ALA A 20 14.05 -9.01 7.04
N VAL A 21 15.09 -8.22 6.70
CA VAL A 21 15.26 -7.69 5.34
C VAL A 21 15.61 -8.81 4.35
N ALA A 22 16.48 -9.74 4.72
CA ALA A 22 16.84 -10.91 3.91
C ALA A 22 15.62 -11.81 3.66
N HIS A 23 14.82 -12.09 4.70
CA HIS A 23 13.60 -12.88 4.57
C HIS A 23 12.57 -12.20 3.65
N LYS A 24 12.45 -10.87 3.73
CA LYS A 24 11.60 -10.10 2.81
C LYS A 24 12.07 -10.22 1.36
N LEU A 25 13.38 -10.14 1.12
CA LEU A 25 13.98 -10.30 -0.21
C LEU A 25 13.82 -11.74 -0.73
N ALA A 26 14.09 -12.74 0.11
CA ALA A 26 13.93 -14.15 -0.23
C ALA A 26 12.48 -14.47 -0.60
N ARG A 27 11.50 -13.92 0.11
CA ARG A 27 10.08 -14.10 -0.21
C ARG A 27 9.70 -13.46 -1.55
N LEU A 28 10.26 -12.29 -1.86
CA LEU A 28 10.08 -11.62 -3.17
C LEU A 28 10.64 -12.49 -4.29
N ILE A 29 11.89 -12.94 -4.16
CA ILE A 29 12.57 -13.78 -5.13
C ILE A 29 11.84 -15.12 -5.29
N TYR A 30 11.45 -15.74 -4.18
CA TYR A 30 10.66 -16.99 -4.18
C TYR A 30 9.32 -16.80 -4.90
N MET A 31 8.57 -15.74 -4.60
CA MET A 31 7.34 -15.44 -5.33
C MET A 31 7.60 -15.26 -6.84
N MET A 32 8.67 -14.54 -7.22
CA MET A 32 9.03 -14.31 -8.61
C MET A 32 9.43 -15.60 -9.34
N LEU A 33 10.14 -16.51 -8.68
CA LEU A 33 10.62 -17.76 -9.27
C LEU A 33 9.54 -18.85 -9.28
N THR A 34 8.78 -18.98 -8.20
CA THR A 34 7.79 -20.05 -8.02
C THR A 34 6.46 -19.75 -8.69
N LYS A 35 6.04 -18.48 -8.70
CA LYS A 35 4.85 -18.04 -9.42
C LYS A 35 5.21 -17.41 -10.77
N GLY A 36 6.25 -17.93 -11.44
CA GLY A 36 6.75 -17.48 -12.75
C GLY A 36 5.75 -17.58 -13.92
N GLU A 37 4.46 -17.42 -13.65
CA GLU A 37 3.52 -16.83 -14.59
C GLU A 37 4.01 -15.42 -14.90
N GLU A 38 3.83 -15.03 -16.15
CA GLU A 38 3.80 -13.65 -16.60
C GLU A 38 3.26 -12.76 -15.47
N TYR A 39 3.90 -11.62 -15.18
CA TYR A 39 3.39 -10.63 -14.21
C TYR A 39 2.09 -10.02 -14.78
N THR A 40 1.09 -10.86 -14.96
CA THR A 40 -0.16 -10.62 -15.66
C THR A 40 -1.14 -10.38 -14.56
N ASP A 41 -1.23 -9.10 -14.18
CA ASP A 41 -2.45 -8.30 -13.99
C ASP A 41 -3.65 -8.89 -13.22
N GLN A 42 -3.53 -10.07 -12.61
CA GLN A 42 -4.48 -10.62 -11.64
C GLN A 42 -4.21 -10.03 -10.25
N GLY A 43 -2.95 -9.65 -10.01
CA GLY A 43 -2.53 -8.95 -8.81
C GLY A 43 -2.73 -7.45 -8.93
N GLN A 44 -2.32 -6.82 -10.02
CA GLN A 44 -2.27 -5.35 -10.06
C GLN A 44 -3.68 -4.74 -9.93
N GLN A 45 -4.66 -5.19 -10.71
CA GLN A 45 -6.05 -4.72 -10.57
C GLN A 45 -6.66 -5.06 -9.19
N TYR A 46 -6.47 -6.29 -8.70
CA TYR A 46 -6.97 -6.70 -7.38
C TYR A 46 -6.36 -5.90 -6.22
N TYR A 47 -5.05 -5.61 -6.30
CA TYR A 47 -4.36 -4.79 -5.32
C TYR A 47 -4.70 -3.30 -5.47
N GLU A 48 -4.95 -2.81 -6.68
CA GLU A 48 -5.40 -1.44 -6.97
C GLU A 48 -6.80 -1.17 -6.41
N GLU A 49 -7.76 -2.08 -6.59
CA GLU A 49 -9.10 -1.97 -6.02
C GLU A 49 -9.03 -1.89 -4.49
N ARG A 50 -8.32 -2.82 -3.84
CA ARG A 50 -8.17 -2.84 -2.39
C ARG A 50 -7.29 -1.70 -1.86
N TYR A 51 -6.43 -1.12 -2.70
CA TYR A 51 -5.69 0.10 -2.38
C TYR A 51 -6.62 1.31 -2.41
N ARG A 52 -7.46 1.43 -3.44
CA ARG A 52 -8.47 2.49 -3.59
C ARG A 52 -9.45 2.49 -2.43
N GLU A 53 -10.00 1.34 -2.05
CA GLU A 53 -10.87 1.19 -0.88
C GLU A 53 -10.18 1.66 0.41
N ARG A 54 -8.93 1.25 0.64
CA ARG A 54 -8.17 1.67 1.82
C ARG A 54 -7.91 3.17 1.85
N VAL A 55 -7.57 3.76 0.71
CA VAL A 55 -7.35 5.20 0.59
C VAL A 55 -8.64 5.96 0.86
N LEU A 56 -9.76 5.55 0.28
CA LEU A 56 -11.07 6.14 0.52
C LEU A 56 -11.49 6.03 2.00
N HIS A 57 -11.31 4.87 2.61
CA HIS A 57 -11.62 4.66 4.02
C HIS A 57 -10.74 5.53 4.94
N HIS A 58 -9.44 5.64 4.64
CA HIS A 58 -8.53 6.53 5.37
C HIS A 58 -8.92 8.00 5.21
N LEU A 59 -9.32 8.42 4.01
CA LEU A 59 -9.78 9.77 3.75
C LEU A 59 -11.07 10.09 4.49
N ALA A 60 -12.06 9.19 4.47
CA ALA A 60 -13.30 9.32 5.23
C ALA A 60 -13.02 9.44 6.73
N LYS A 61 -12.21 8.54 7.29
CA LYS A 61 -11.83 8.56 8.71
C LYS A 61 -11.05 9.82 9.09
N LYS A 62 -10.25 10.37 8.17
CA LYS A 62 -9.54 11.64 8.38
C LYS A 62 -10.48 12.84 8.34
N ALA A 63 -11.46 12.83 7.45
CA ALA A 63 -12.49 13.85 7.35
C ALA A 63 -13.38 13.87 8.61
N GLU A 64 -13.83 12.70 9.09
CA GLU A 64 -14.62 12.58 10.33
C GLU A 64 -13.89 13.16 11.54
N LYS A 65 -12.59 12.91 11.67
CA LYS A 65 -11.76 13.51 12.73
C LYS A 65 -11.70 15.03 12.68
N LEU A 66 -11.91 15.62 11.51
CA LEU A 66 -11.91 17.07 11.29
C LEU A 66 -13.33 17.65 11.31
N GLY A 67 -14.36 16.84 11.58
CA GLY A 67 -15.76 17.27 11.52
C GLY A 67 -16.27 17.50 10.09
N LEU A 68 -15.56 17.00 9.09
CA LEU A 68 -15.87 17.15 7.67
C LEU A 68 -16.43 15.82 7.13
N LYS A 69 -17.41 15.89 6.24
CA LYS A 69 -17.93 14.71 5.53
C LYS A 69 -17.26 14.60 4.16
N LEU A 70 -16.65 13.45 3.87
CA LEU A 70 -16.11 13.17 2.54
C LEU A 70 -17.28 13.05 1.55
N VAL A 71 -17.38 14.00 0.61
CA VAL A 71 -18.34 13.94 -0.49
C VAL A 71 -17.57 13.56 -1.75
N SER A 72 -17.90 12.42 -2.36
CA SER A 72 -17.32 12.05 -3.65
C SER A 72 -17.80 13.02 -4.73
N ASN A 73 -16.86 13.62 -5.45
CA ASN A 73 -17.16 14.66 -6.44
C ASN A 73 -17.55 14.06 -7.81
N GLU A 74 -18.33 12.96 -7.82
CA GLU A 74 -18.77 12.26 -9.04
C GLU A 74 -19.88 13.02 -9.81
N GLY A 75 -20.19 14.28 -9.44
CA GLY A 75 -21.42 14.95 -9.86
C GLY A 75 -21.40 16.47 -9.90
N CYS A 76 -20.23 17.13 -9.97
CA CYS A 76 -20.20 18.56 -10.31
C CYS A 76 -20.38 18.72 -11.83
N GLN A 77 -21.52 18.28 -12.37
CA GLN A 77 -22.04 18.83 -13.61
C GLN A 77 -22.52 20.24 -13.30
N PHE A 78 -21.70 21.20 -13.70
CA PHE A 78 -21.97 22.62 -13.76
C PHE A 78 -23.27 22.86 -14.54
N LYS A 79 -24.42 22.90 -13.86
CA LYS A 79 -25.62 23.56 -14.39
C LYS A 79 -25.51 25.04 -14.07
N SER A 80 -24.86 25.76 -14.97
CA SER A 80 -25.05 27.21 -15.09
C SER A 80 -26.11 27.47 -16.15
N ASN A 81 -27.07 28.31 -15.76
CA ASN A 81 -28.16 28.93 -16.51
C ASN A 81 -28.12 28.81 -18.04
#